data_AF-A0AA37V2G1-F1
#
_entry.id   AF-A0AA37V2G1-F1
#
_cell.length_a   1.000
_cell.length_b   1.000
_cell.length_c   1.000
_cell.angle_alpha   90.00
_cell.angle_beta   90.00
_cell.angle_gamma   90.00
#
_symmetry.space_group_name_H-M   'P 1'
#
loop_
_entity.id
_entity.type
_entity.pdbx_description
1 polymer ?
#
loop_
_entity_poly.entity_id
_entity_poly.type
_entity_poly.pdbx_seq_one_letter_code
_entity_poly.pdbx_strand_id
1 'polypeptide(L)'
;MEQPGNDAGRRHVTAPVQGAPTPHLLTVWDPLRLPDSMEATARHLLALAQAHAAGEGADHDEDDVYVWWGKMRSPHRQQPLPHLAEILAVDDHLRAAAGVTSPGDHEVSLAPDREVQLYLTDYRSLYVAHVGEVTQDDPRLHPGERAHLPAGVYTDEVHCDCWFLLFDIRRVVLDDTRAVVAELRKLRNTRYAGRPVSLYGGMVELPLLVTRDDGARWFDHSTRLRLTEGRPWVEFDAELSGVGAVAASLRDDVLGEATWLALDPAARQFVATAEKIFRDHRADPAFDFSPVIVNLAKAYEVHLGLAFGAVAHRFSPSARRVNMDGRPVDVFERQAPSLGALGKALGENLDLRAAVSRHVANAAWVTTSLPPILRQLSEARNPAAHSEPVTREDARRLRDAQLGVGSAAMLDELARVRALTG
;
A
#
# COMPACT_ATOMS: atom_id res chain seq x y z
N MET A 1 -40.90 24.19 -42.85
CA MET A 1 -41.05 22.90 -42.15
C MET A 1 -39.64 22.40 -41.91
N GLU A 2 -38.99 22.97 -40.91
CA GLU A 2 -37.59 22.72 -40.54
C GLU A 2 -37.59 21.82 -39.30
N GLN A 3 -36.77 20.78 -39.32
CA GLN A 3 -36.53 19.91 -38.17
C GLN A 3 -35.51 20.56 -37.23
N PRO A 4 -35.68 20.47 -35.89
CA PRO A 4 -34.72 21.02 -34.94
C PRO A 4 -33.57 20.05 -34.69
N GLY A 5 -32.39 20.64 -34.45
CA GLY A 5 -31.11 19.97 -34.33
C GLY A 5 -30.91 19.17 -33.04
N ASN A 6 -30.02 18.19 -33.15
CA ASN A 6 -29.54 17.33 -32.09
C ASN A 6 -28.26 17.95 -31.51
N ASP A 7 -28.41 18.73 -30.43
CA ASP A 7 -27.29 19.33 -29.69
C ASP A 7 -26.76 18.31 -28.68
N ALA A 8 -25.70 17.59 -29.08
CA ALA A 8 -25.03 16.62 -28.26
C ALA A 8 -24.21 17.30 -27.16
N GLY A 9 -24.73 17.21 -25.93
CA GLY A 9 -24.02 17.18 -24.65
C GLY A 9 -22.61 17.76 -24.59
N ARG A 10 -22.48 19.09 -24.49
CA ARG A 10 -21.31 19.72 -23.88
C ARG A 10 -21.21 19.27 -22.42
N ARG A 11 -20.24 18.40 -22.10
CA ARG A 11 -19.87 18.05 -20.73
C ARG A 11 -19.33 19.32 -20.04
N HIS A 12 -20.03 19.78 -19.01
CA HIS A 12 -19.52 20.83 -18.14
C HIS A 12 -18.39 20.24 -17.27
N VAL A 13 -17.15 20.56 -17.61
CA VAL A 13 -15.99 20.29 -16.77
C VAL A 13 -16.01 21.28 -15.60
N THR A 14 -16.50 20.85 -14.45
CA THR A 14 -16.30 21.57 -13.19
C THR A 14 -14.87 21.32 -12.72
N ALA A 15 -14.07 22.39 -12.65
CA ALA A 15 -12.72 22.31 -12.10
C ALA A 15 -12.74 21.79 -10.65
N PRO A 16 -11.79 20.93 -10.25
CA PRO A 16 -11.74 20.42 -8.88
C PRO A 16 -11.52 21.56 -7.89
N VAL A 17 -12.34 21.58 -6.82
CA VAL A 17 -12.20 22.52 -5.70
C VAL A 17 -10.89 22.23 -4.99
N GLN A 18 -9.98 23.22 -4.91
CA GLN A 18 -8.74 23.10 -4.14
C GLN A 18 -9.06 22.72 -2.68
N GLY A 19 -8.52 21.58 -2.24
CA GLY A 19 -8.70 21.07 -0.87
C GLY A 19 -9.77 19.99 -0.69
N ALA A 20 -10.45 19.54 -1.75
CA ALA A 20 -11.32 18.36 -1.66
C ALA A 20 -10.50 17.07 -1.48
N PRO A 21 -10.93 16.13 -0.61
CA PRO A 21 -10.25 14.86 -0.43
C PRO A 21 -10.29 14.02 -1.72
N THR A 22 -9.17 13.36 -2.04
CA THR A 22 -9.05 12.52 -3.24
C THR A 22 -10.09 11.39 -3.22
N PRO A 23 -10.89 11.23 -4.30
CA PRO A 23 -11.82 10.12 -4.40
C PRO A 23 -11.06 8.80 -4.64
N HIS A 24 -11.50 7.76 -3.94
CA HIS A 24 -11.05 6.37 -4.09
C HIS A 24 -12.26 5.46 -4.29
N LEU A 25 -12.00 4.20 -4.62
CA LEU A 25 -13.03 3.23 -4.95
C LEU A 25 -12.89 1.98 -4.07
N LEU A 26 -14.01 1.36 -3.71
CA LEU A 26 -14.04 0.07 -3.03
C LEU A 26 -15.01 -0.86 -3.73
N THR A 27 -14.55 -2.04 -4.15
CA THR A 27 -15.40 -3.08 -4.73
C THR A 27 -15.08 -4.45 -4.13
N VAL A 28 -15.93 -5.41 -4.46
CA VAL A 28 -15.81 -6.81 -4.04
C VAL A 28 -15.54 -7.68 -5.27
N TRP A 29 -14.72 -8.71 -5.10
CA TRP A 29 -14.62 -9.81 -6.06
C TRP A 29 -15.20 -11.09 -5.45
N ASP A 30 -15.58 -12.01 -6.32
CA ASP A 30 -16.05 -13.34 -5.92
C ASP A 30 -14.91 -14.35 -6.08
N PRO A 31 -14.32 -14.86 -4.99
CA PRO A 31 -13.22 -15.83 -5.05
C PRO A 31 -13.69 -17.22 -5.51
N LEU A 32 -15.01 -17.48 -5.54
CA LEU A 32 -15.55 -18.75 -6.02
C LEU A 32 -15.73 -18.79 -7.54
N ARG A 33 -15.58 -17.65 -8.21
CA ARG A 33 -15.57 -17.60 -9.67
C ARG A 33 -14.31 -18.32 -10.16
N LEU A 34 -14.46 -19.11 -11.22
CA LEU A 34 -13.34 -19.79 -11.87
C LEU A 34 -13.08 -19.17 -13.26
N PRO A 35 -11.85 -18.72 -13.54
CA PRO A 35 -10.72 -18.60 -12.60
C PRO A 35 -10.98 -17.51 -11.52
N ASP A 36 -10.32 -17.64 -10.35
CA ASP A 36 -10.35 -16.58 -9.32
C ASP A 36 -9.83 -15.29 -9.97
N SER A 37 -10.69 -14.27 -9.98
CA SER A 37 -10.40 -13.04 -10.71
C SER A 37 -9.23 -12.26 -10.12
N MET A 38 -9.07 -12.27 -8.79
CA MET A 38 -7.97 -11.59 -8.11
C MET A 38 -6.65 -12.33 -8.34
N GLU A 39 -6.64 -13.65 -8.14
CA GLU A 39 -5.44 -14.45 -8.37
C GLU A 39 -4.98 -14.38 -9.85
N ALA A 40 -5.92 -14.50 -10.79
CA ALA A 40 -5.61 -14.40 -12.21
C ALA A 40 -5.09 -13.00 -12.59
N THR A 41 -5.68 -11.93 -12.04
CA THR A 41 -5.21 -10.55 -12.25
C THR A 41 -3.81 -10.34 -11.71
N ALA A 42 -3.55 -10.73 -10.46
CA ALA A 42 -2.22 -10.58 -9.84
C ALA A 42 -1.16 -11.39 -10.59
N ARG A 43 -1.47 -12.62 -11.00
CA ARG A 43 -0.55 -13.46 -11.78
C ARG A 43 -0.25 -12.87 -13.16
N HIS A 44 -1.26 -12.29 -13.81
CA HIS A 44 -1.10 -11.67 -15.12
C HIS A 44 -0.22 -10.42 -15.03
N LEU A 45 -0.50 -9.54 -14.07
CA LEU A 45 0.31 -8.34 -13.84
C LEU A 45 1.76 -8.69 -13.47
N LEU A 46 1.96 -9.72 -12.65
CA LEU A 46 3.29 -10.23 -12.34
C LEU A 46 4.05 -10.68 -13.60
N ALA A 47 3.39 -11.40 -14.50
CA ALA A 47 4.01 -11.86 -15.74
C ALA A 47 4.39 -10.68 -16.65
N LEU A 48 3.53 -9.65 -16.75
CA LEU A 48 3.84 -8.44 -17.50
C LEU A 48 5.05 -7.69 -16.91
N ALA A 49 5.09 -7.52 -15.59
CA ALA A 49 6.21 -6.87 -14.90
C ALA A 49 7.54 -7.63 -15.10
N GLN A 50 7.50 -8.96 -15.02
CA GLN A 50 8.68 -9.81 -15.26
C GLN A 50 9.16 -9.75 -16.72
N ALA A 51 8.25 -9.76 -17.69
CA ALA A 51 8.60 -9.64 -19.11
C ALA A 51 9.27 -8.28 -19.40
N HIS A 52 8.71 -7.20 -18.84
CA HIS A 52 9.29 -5.86 -18.94
C HIS A 52 10.70 -5.81 -18.31
N ALA A 53 10.87 -6.35 -17.09
CA ALA A 53 12.17 -6.41 -16.42
C ALA A 53 13.22 -7.25 -17.17
N ALA A 54 12.79 -8.27 -17.92
CA ALA A 54 13.66 -9.09 -18.77
C ALA A 54 14.06 -8.40 -20.09
N GLY A 55 13.53 -7.21 -20.38
CA GLY A 55 13.77 -6.49 -21.64
C GLY A 55 13.05 -7.10 -22.84
N GLU A 56 12.04 -7.95 -22.62
CA GLU A 56 11.18 -8.48 -23.67
C GLU A 56 10.20 -7.39 -24.13
N GLY A 57 10.69 -6.43 -24.91
CA GLY A 57 9.92 -5.26 -25.38
C GLY A 57 10.70 -3.95 -25.26
N ALA A 58 11.83 -3.83 -25.96
CA ALA A 58 12.87 -2.81 -25.81
C ALA A 58 12.48 -1.34 -26.12
N ASP A 59 11.18 -1.01 -26.18
CA ASP A 59 10.66 0.35 -26.43
C ASP A 59 9.54 0.75 -25.45
N HIS A 60 9.25 -0.08 -24.44
CA HIS A 60 8.11 0.14 -23.53
C HIS A 60 8.51 0.92 -22.28
N ASP A 61 7.74 1.96 -21.94
CA ASP A 61 7.89 2.74 -20.71
C ASP A 61 7.40 1.91 -19.50
N GLU A 62 7.75 2.30 -18.27
CA GLU A 62 7.21 1.66 -17.05
C GLU A 62 5.67 1.72 -17.03
N ASP A 63 5.11 2.76 -17.64
CA ASP A 63 3.67 3.00 -17.79
C ASP A 63 2.98 1.94 -18.69
N ASP A 64 3.74 1.14 -19.46
CA ASP A 64 3.21 0.02 -20.25
C ASP A 64 2.96 -1.26 -19.42
N VAL A 65 3.38 -1.29 -18.15
CA VAL A 65 3.11 -2.41 -17.23
C VAL A 65 1.81 -2.16 -16.48
N TYR A 66 0.69 -2.62 -17.04
CA TYR A 66 -0.62 -2.53 -16.41
C TYR A 66 -1.51 -3.73 -16.72
N VAL A 67 -2.57 -3.87 -15.92
CA VAL A 67 -3.62 -4.89 -16.11
C VAL A 67 -5.00 -4.26 -16.04
N TRP A 68 -5.93 -4.76 -16.85
CA TRP A 68 -7.34 -4.36 -16.80
C TRP A 68 -8.13 -5.14 -15.75
N TRP A 69 -8.86 -4.42 -14.91
CA TRP A 69 -9.86 -4.96 -13.99
C TRP A 69 -11.27 -4.48 -14.36
N GLY A 70 -12.20 -5.41 -14.59
CA GLY A 70 -13.57 -5.11 -14.99
C GLY A 70 -14.55 -5.21 -13.83
N LYS A 71 -15.38 -4.18 -13.61
CA LYS A 71 -16.54 -4.31 -12.70
C LYS A 71 -17.61 -5.15 -13.39
N MET A 72 -17.57 -6.45 -13.13
CA MET A 72 -18.55 -7.38 -13.71
C MET A 72 -19.96 -7.04 -13.22
N ARG A 73 -20.90 -6.97 -14.18
CA ARG A 73 -22.33 -6.79 -13.96
C ARG A 73 -22.93 -8.09 -13.45
N SER A 74 -23.73 -8.00 -12.39
CA SER A 74 -24.49 -9.16 -11.94
C SER A 74 -25.56 -9.53 -12.97
N PRO A 75 -25.70 -10.81 -13.35
CA PRO A 75 -26.77 -11.27 -14.24
C PRO A 75 -28.18 -10.95 -13.72
N HIS A 76 -28.33 -10.80 -12.40
CA HIS A 76 -29.59 -10.49 -11.74
C HIS A 76 -29.90 -8.99 -11.67
N ARG A 77 -28.95 -8.12 -12.02
CA ARG A 77 -29.14 -6.67 -11.95
C ARG A 77 -29.73 -6.16 -13.28
N GLN A 78 -31.01 -5.81 -13.23
CA GLN A 78 -31.74 -5.30 -14.41
C GLN A 78 -31.48 -3.83 -14.70
N GLN A 79 -31.12 -3.05 -13.67
CA GLN A 79 -30.87 -1.62 -13.80
C GLN A 79 -29.36 -1.33 -13.97
N PRO A 80 -29.01 -0.24 -14.68
CA PRO A 80 -27.66 0.29 -14.69
C PRO A 80 -27.15 0.61 -13.29
N LEU A 81 -25.84 0.69 -13.12
CA LEU A 81 -25.24 1.12 -11.86
C LEU A 81 -25.60 2.61 -11.61
N PRO A 82 -26.27 2.97 -10.50
CA PRO A 82 -26.88 4.31 -10.34
C PRO A 82 -25.88 5.47 -10.40
N HIS A 83 -24.68 5.28 -9.87
CA HIS A 83 -23.60 6.26 -9.76
C HIS A 83 -22.44 5.97 -10.69
N LEU A 84 -22.70 5.28 -11.81
CA LEU A 84 -21.67 4.99 -12.81
C LEU A 84 -21.00 6.28 -13.32
N ALA A 85 -21.78 7.34 -13.53
CA ALA A 85 -21.23 8.64 -13.93
C ALA A 85 -20.26 9.22 -12.90
N GLU A 86 -20.52 9.05 -11.60
CA GLU A 86 -19.63 9.50 -10.52
C GLU A 86 -18.34 8.67 -10.49
N ILE A 87 -18.41 7.36 -10.77
CA ILE A 87 -17.24 6.48 -10.88
C ILE A 87 -16.37 6.89 -12.07
N LEU A 88 -16.97 7.19 -13.22
CA LEU A 88 -16.24 7.63 -14.41
C LEU A 88 -15.63 9.02 -14.21
N ALA A 89 -16.23 9.89 -13.40
CA ALA A 89 -15.67 11.19 -13.05
C ALA A 89 -14.39 11.09 -12.18
N VAL A 90 -14.04 9.91 -11.67
CA VAL A 90 -12.72 9.65 -11.08
C VAL A 90 -11.62 9.76 -12.13
N ASP A 91 -11.93 9.39 -13.38
CA ASP A 91 -11.00 9.53 -14.51
C ASP A 91 -10.70 11.00 -14.82
N ASP A 92 -11.69 11.88 -14.68
CA ASP A 92 -11.46 13.33 -14.80
C ASP A 92 -10.48 13.83 -13.72
N HIS A 93 -10.49 13.24 -12.51
CA HIS A 93 -9.51 13.56 -11.48
C HIS A 93 -8.11 13.07 -11.84
N LEU A 94 -8.00 11.91 -12.49
CA LEU A 94 -6.75 11.33 -12.99
C LEU A 94 -6.18 12.17 -14.15
N ARG A 95 -7.01 12.58 -15.13
CA ARG A 95 -6.58 13.44 -16.24
C ARG A 95 -6.22 14.86 -15.83
N ALA A 96 -7.04 15.49 -14.97
CA ALA A 96 -6.73 16.80 -14.43
C ALA A 96 -5.45 16.80 -13.59
N ALA A 97 -5.09 15.65 -12.99
CA ALA A 97 -3.84 15.44 -12.29
C ALA A 97 -2.63 15.35 -13.23
N ALA A 98 -2.78 14.71 -14.39
CA ALA A 98 -1.73 14.58 -15.40
C ALA A 98 -1.45 15.87 -16.19
N GLY A 99 -2.22 16.95 -15.94
CA GLY A 99 -2.11 18.19 -16.72
C GLY A 99 -2.69 18.08 -18.14
N VAL A 100 -3.34 16.96 -18.46
CA VAL A 100 -3.98 16.70 -19.74
C VAL A 100 -5.33 17.40 -19.76
N THR A 101 -5.50 18.37 -20.65
CA THR A 101 -6.71 19.22 -20.75
C THR A 101 -7.59 18.90 -21.96
N SER A 102 -7.15 18.00 -22.84
CA SER A 102 -7.86 17.62 -24.07
C SER A 102 -8.32 16.17 -24.03
N PRO A 103 -9.57 15.86 -24.45
CA PRO A 103 -10.00 14.48 -24.65
C PRO A 103 -9.27 13.88 -25.87
N GLY A 104 -8.43 12.85 -25.66
CA GLY A 104 -7.77 12.09 -26.73
C GLY A 104 -6.25 11.99 -26.65
N ASP A 105 -5.60 12.73 -25.74
CA ASP A 105 -4.17 12.56 -25.47
C ASP A 105 -4.00 11.45 -24.40
N HIS A 106 -3.59 10.26 -24.84
CA HIS A 106 -3.43 9.05 -24.01
C HIS A 106 -2.04 8.97 -23.35
N GLU A 107 -1.52 10.06 -22.80
CA GLU A 107 -0.29 10.00 -22.01
C GLU A 107 -0.66 9.72 -20.55
N VAL A 108 -0.85 8.43 -20.24
CA VAL A 108 -1.16 7.96 -18.88
C VAL A 108 0.14 7.87 -18.08
N SER A 109 0.67 9.03 -17.65
CA SER A 109 1.94 9.05 -16.92
C SER A 109 1.76 8.84 -15.41
N LEU A 110 2.65 8.05 -14.80
CA LEU A 110 2.83 7.94 -13.34
C LEU A 110 3.22 9.28 -12.71
N ALA A 111 2.25 10.17 -12.46
CA ALA A 111 2.51 11.41 -11.73
C ALA A 111 2.91 11.09 -10.27
N PRO A 112 4.13 11.45 -9.81
CA PRO A 112 4.71 10.96 -8.55
C PRO A 112 3.98 11.42 -7.28
N ASP A 113 3.02 12.35 -7.38
CA ASP A 113 2.33 12.97 -6.26
C ASP A 113 0.84 12.60 -6.12
N ARG A 114 0.29 11.76 -7.00
CA ARG A 114 -1.15 11.46 -6.97
C ARG A 114 -1.43 9.97 -7.13
N GLU A 115 -2.22 9.46 -6.20
CA GLU A 115 -2.56 8.05 -6.10
C GLU A 115 -4.08 7.91 -5.93
N VAL A 116 -4.76 7.34 -6.92
CA VAL A 116 -6.15 6.88 -6.79
C VAL A 116 -6.12 5.39 -6.49
N GLN A 117 -6.83 5.00 -5.44
CA GLN A 117 -6.82 3.64 -4.91
C GLN A 117 -8.12 2.92 -5.25
N LEU A 118 -8.01 1.71 -5.79
CA LEU A 118 -9.11 0.75 -5.86
C LEU A 118 -8.90 -0.33 -4.80
N TYR A 119 -9.73 -0.32 -3.77
CA TYR A 119 -9.78 -1.35 -2.74
C TYR A 119 -10.60 -2.54 -3.26
N LEU A 120 -10.01 -3.74 -3.20
CA LEU A 120 -10.61 -5.00 -3.63
C LEU A 120 -10.71 -5.92 -2.42
N THR A 121 -11.89 -6.44 -2.10
CA THR A 121 -12.06 -7.40 -0.98
C THR A 121 -12.98 -8.56 -1.34
N ASP A 122 -12.68 -9.76 -0.83
CA ASP A 122 -13.57 -10.93 -0.80
C ASP A 122 -14.12 -11.15 0.63
N TYR A 123 -14.13 -10.10 1.45
CA TYR A 123 -14.48 -10.12 2.88
C TYR A 123 -13.45 -10.77 3.82
N ARG A 124 -12.49 -11.54 3.31
CA ARG A 124 -11.43 -12.18 4.12
C ARG A 124 -10.06 -11.57 3.85
N SER A 125 -9.86 -11.07 2.64
CA SER A 125 -8.64 -10.48 2.15
C SER A 125 -8.94 -9.07 1.63
N LEU A 126 -7.92 -8.23 1.62
CA LEU A 126 -8.00 -6.85 1.12
C LEU A 126 -6.75 -6.56 0.31
N TYR A 127 -6.96 -6.17 -0.94
CA TYR A 127 -5.95 -5.64 -1.84
C TYR A 127 -6.27 -4.17 -2.12
N VAL A 128 -5.23 -3.42 -2.45
CA VAL A 128 -5.32 -2.05 -2.95
C VAL A 128 -4.61 -2.04 -4.29
N ALA A 129 -5.20 -1.41 -5.30
CA ALA A 129 -4.63 -1.25 -6.62
C ALA A 129 -4.43 0.22 -6.97
N HIS A 130 -3.37 0.51 -7.72
CA HIS A 130 -3.07 1.84 -8.23
C HIS A 130 -3.82 2.06 -9.55
N VAL A 131 -4.80 2.95 -9.55
CA VAL A 131 -5.65 3.20 -10.72
C VAL A 131 -5.00 4.24 -11.63
N GLY A 132 -4.78 3.86 -12.90
CA GLY A 132 -4.32 4.76 -13.95
C GLY A 132 -5.45 5.35 -14.81
N GLU A 133 -6.51 4.58 -15.05
CA GLU A 133 -7.65 4.99 -15.87
C GLU A 133 -8.96 4.36 -15.37
N VAL A 134 -10.07 5.07 -15.56
CA VAL A 134 -11.43 4.51 -15.42
C VAL A 134 -12.25 4.77 -16.69
N THR A 135 -12.71 3.71 -17.35
CA THR A 135 -13.42 3.82 -18.64
C THR A 135 -14.65 2.91 -18.75
N GLN A 136 -15.56 3.24 -19.67
CA GLN A 136 -16.61 2.33 -20.14
C GLN A 136 -16.23 1.61 -21.42
N ASP A 137 -15.20 2.08 -22.11
CA ASP A 137 -14.72 1.47 -23.34
C ASP A 137 -14.17 0.08 -23.00
N ASP A 138 -14.57 -0.91 -23.79
CA ASP A 138 -14.28 -2.30 -23.49
C ASP A 138 -12.89 -2.66 -24.05
N PRO A 139 -11.87 -2.89 -23.20
CA PRO A 139 -10.52 -3.21 -23.64
C PRO A 139 -10.46 -4.48 -24.51
N ARG A 140 -11.47 -5.36 -24.42
CA ARG A 140 -11.55 -6.55 -25.29
C ARG A 140 -11.70 -6.22 -26.76
N LEU A 141 -12.20 -5.03 -27.09
CA LEU A 141 -12.41 -4.57 -28.47
C LEU A 141 -11.14 -3.98 -29.09
N HIS A 142 -10.08 -3.78 -28.30
CA HIS A 142 -8.83 -3.16 -28.72
C HIS A 142 -7.70 -4.21 -28.70
N PRO A 143 -7.09 -4.56 -29.85
CA PRO A 143 -6.10 -5.64 -29.90
C PRO A 143 -4.89 -5.49 -28.97
N GLY A 144 -4.39 -4.26 -28.76
CA GLY A 144 -3.29 -4.00 -27.82
C GLY A 144 -3.70 -4.26 -26.37
N GLU A 145 -4.85 -3.71 -25.97
CA GLU A 145 -5.40 -3.83 -24.62
C GLU A 145 -5.72 -5.28 -24.22
N ARG A 146 -6.04 -6.14 -25.20
CA ARG A 146 -6.33 -7.57 -24.93
C ARG A 146 -5.16 -8.31 -24.28
N ALA A 147 -3.92 -7.90 -24.54
CA ALA A 147 -2.74 -8.49 -23.92
C ALA A 147 -2.65 -8.17 -22.42
N HIS A 148 -3.33 -7.11 -21.97
CA HIS A 148 -3.37 -6.64 -20.58
C HIS A 148 -4.58 -7.18 -19.80
N LEU A 149 -5.36 -8.10 -20.39
CA LEU A 149 -6.47 -8.75 -19.71
C LEU A 149 -6.04 -10.11 -19.12
N PRO A 150 -6.41 -10.42 -17.86
CA PRO A 150 -6.13 -11.71 -17.27
C PRO A 150 -6.89 -12.82 -18.01
N ALA A 151 -6.13 -13.83 -18.45
CA ALA A 151 -6.66 -14.92 -19.26
C ALA A 151 -7.82 -15.66 -18.55
N GLY A 152 -8.92 -15.85 -19.27
CA GLY A 152 -10.08 -16.64 -18.82
C GLY A 152 -11.02 -15.94 -17.84
N VAL A 153 -10.70 -14.75 -17.33
CA VAL A 153 -11.58 -14.01 -16.39
C VAL A 153 -12.73 -13.32 -17.12
N TYR A 154 -12.43 -12.63 -18.22
CA TYR A 154 -13.38 -11.78 -18.95
C TYR A 154 -13.74 -12.38 -20.31
N THR A 155 -14.50 -13.48 -20.30
CA THR A 155 -15.04 -14.09 -21.54
C THR A 155 -16.07 -13.17 -22.20
N ASP A 156 -16.42 -13.42 -23.47
CA ASP A 156 -17.36 -12.58 -24.22
C ASP A 156 -18.77 -12.50 -23.59
N GLU A 157 -19.12 -13.48 -22.75
CA GLU A 157 -20.38 -13.53 -22.01
C GLU A 157 -20.38 -12.64 -20.75
N VAL A 158 -19.19 -12.25 -20.27
CA VAL A 158 -19.04 -11.38 -19.12
C VAL A 158 -19.24 -9.93 -19.55
N HIS A 159 -20.26 -9.29 -18.99
CA HIS A 159 -20.48 -7.85 -19.17
C HIS A 159 -19.91 -7.08 -17.98
N CYS A 160 -19.15 -6.02 -18.25
CA CYS A 160 -18.64 -5.10 -17.24
C CYS A 160 -19.39 -3.77 -17.33
N ASP A 161 -19.59 -3.11 -16.19
CA ASP A 161 -20.17 -1.75 -16.14
C ASP A 161 -19.15 -0.67 -16.47
N CYS A 162 -17.91 -0.91 -16.07
CA CYS A 162 -16.73 -0.09 -16.30
C CYS A 162 -15.47 -0.95 -16.12
N TRP A 163 -14.35 -0.39 -16.55
CA TRP A 163 -13.02 -0.97 -16.50
C TRP A 163 -12.05 -0.03 -15.78
N PHE A 164 -11.07 -0.61 -15.12
CA PHE A 164 -10.02 0.08 -14.40
C PHE A 164 -8.67 -0.40 -14.92
N LEU A 165 -7.84 0.53 -15.39
CA LEU A 165 -6.43 0.24 -15.69
C LEU A 165 -5.67 0.30 -14.37
N LEU A 166 -4.97 -0.79 -14.04
CA LEU A 166 -4.24 -0.93 -12.79
C LEU A 166 -2.74 -1.05 -13.06
N PHE A 167 -1.96 -0.10 -12.57
CA PHE A 167 -0.50 -0.12 -12.70
C PHE A 167 0.17 -1.11 -11.74
N ASP A 168 -0.37 -1.22 -10.54
CA ASP A 168 0.20 -2.07 -9.50
C ASP A 168 -0.90 -2.53 -8.55
N ILE A 169 -0.66 -3.64 -7.87
CA ILE A 169 -1.57 -4.23 -6.89
C ILE A 169 -0.77 -4.66 -5.68
N ARG A 170 -1.25 -4.23 -4.52
CA ARG A 170 -0.65 -4.52 -3.23
C ARG A 170 -1.63 -5.24 -2.32
N ARG A 171 -1.18 -6.31 -1.69
CA ARG A 171 -1.91 -7.03 -0.66
C ARG A 171 -1.80 -6.30 0.67
N VAL A 172 -2.92 -6.01 1.29
CA VAL A 172 -2.99 -5.32 2.60
C VAL A 172 -3.36 -6.30 3.71
N VAL A 173 -4.32 -7.19 3.44
CA VAL A 173 -4.78 -8.24 4.36
C VAL A 173 -4.98 -9.53 3.59
N LEU A 174 -4.58 -10.66 4.17
CA LEU A 174 -4.79 -11.98 3.61
C LEU A 174 -5.48 -12.87 4.64
N ASP A 175 -6.63 -13.44 4.28
CA ASP A 175 -7.36 -14.44 5.08
C ASP A 175 -7.65 -14.03 6.55
N ASP A 176 -7.88 -12.75 6.78
CA ASP A 176 -8.19 -12.18 8.08
C ASP A 176 -9.33 -11.16 8.00
N THR A 177 -10.56 -11.66 8.16
CA THR A 177 -11.78 -10.83 8.17
C THR A 177 -11.73 -9.70 9.20
N ARG A 178 -11.10 -9.90 10.37
CA ARG A 178 -11.06 -8.87 11.41
C ARG A 178 -10.12 -7.73 10.99
N ALA A 179 -8.96 -8.05 10.43
CA ALA A 179 -8.07 -7.05 9.87
C ALA A 179 -8.72 -6.33 8.67
N VAL A 180 -9.47 -7.04 7.80
CA VAL A 180 -10.24 -6.39 6.72
C VAL A 180 -11.22 -5.36 7.30
N VAL A 181 -12.00 -5.73 8.32
CA VAL A 181 -12.93 -4.79 8.98
C VAL A 181 -12.19 -3.58 9.55
N ALA A 182 -11.04 -3.79 10.20
CA ALA A 182 -10.25 -2.71 10.77
C ALA A 182 -9.73 -1.74 9.71
N GLU A 183 -9.24 -2.24 8.57
CA GLU A 183 -8.75 -1.43 7.47
C GLU A 183 -9.88 -0.69 6.74
N LEU A 184 -10.99 -1.36 6.41
CA LEU A 184 -12.13 -0.72 5.74
C LEU A 184 -12.76 0.40 6.57
N ARG A 185 -12.77 0.30 7.91
CA ARG A 185 -13.30 1.37 8.79
C ARG A 185 -12.54 2.70 8.69
N LYS A 186 -11.32 2.69 8.11
CA LYS A 186 -10.54 3.91 7.84
C LYS A 186 -11.12 4.69 6.63
N LEU A 187 -11.87 4.02 5.77
CA LEU A 187 -12.52 4.61 4.60
C LEU A 187 -13.86 5.26 4.98
N ARG A 188 -14.19 6.36 4.30
CA ARG A 188 -15.44 7.13 4.47
C ARG A 188 -16.28 7.00 3.21
N ASN A 189 -17.48 6.44 3.32
CA ASN A 189 -18.38 6.30 2.18
C ASN A 189 -19.04 7.65 1.86
N THR A 190 -18.71 8.21 0.70
CA THR A 190 -19.17 9.54 0.27
C THR A 190 -20.68 9.60 0.05
N ARG A 191 -21.28 8.53 -0.49
CA ARG A 191 -22.73 8.43 -0.74
C ARG A 191 -23.52 8.03 0.51
N TYR A 192 -22.86 7.65 1.60
CA TYR A 192 -23.49 7.30 2.87
C TYR A 192 -23.11 8.27 3.99
N ALA A 193 -23.29 9.56 3.72
CA ALA A 193 -23.07 10.67 4.66
C ALA A 193 -21.67 10.67 5.31
N GLY A 194 -20.64 10.23 4.57
CA GLY A 194 -19.26 10.15 5.06
C GLY A 194 -19.06 9.13 6.18
N ARG A 195 -20.00 8.19 6.38
CA ARG A 195 -19.86 7.18 7.45
C ARG A 195 -18.69 6.24 7.15
N PRO A 196 -18.04 5.68 8.19
CA PRO A 196 -17.06 4.62 8.01
C PRO A 196 -17.64 3.46 7.19
N VAL A 197 -16.86 2.93 6.25
CA VAL A 197 -17.25 1.70 5.56
C VAL A 197 -17.38 0.56 6.57
N SER A 198 -18.47 -0.20 6.47
CA SER A 198 -18.72 -1.37 7.29
C SER A 198 -18.89 -2.59 6.38
N LEU A 199 -18.13 -3.65 6.66
CA LEU A 199 -18.20 -4.90 5.91
C LEU A 199 -19.62 -5.50 5.93
N TYR A 200 -20.30 -5.40 7.08
CA TYR A 200 -21.63 -5.97 7.31
C TYR A 200 -22.77 -4.99 7.01
N GLY A 201 -22.48 -3.76 6.55
CA GLY A 201 -23.51 -2.78 6.28
C GLY A 201 -23.05 -1.66 5.35
N GLY A 202 -23.78 -1.45 4.25
CA GLY A 202 -23.50 -0.37 3.31
C GLY A 202 -22.58 -0.76 2.13
N MET A 203 -22.20 -2.04 2.00
CA MET A 203 -21.57 -2.60 0.79
C MET A 203 -22.62 -2.95 -0.27
N VAL A 204 -23.42 -1.95 -0.67
CA VAL A 204 -24.47 -2.04 -1.69
C VAL A 204 -24.09 -1.16 -2.86
N GLU A 205 -24.49 -1.57 -4.06
CA GLU A 205 -24.21 -0.82 -5.31
C GLU A 205 -22.70 -0.59 -5.49
N LEU A 206 -21.90 -1.66 -5.50
CA LEU A 206 -20.45 -1.56 -5.71
C LEU A 206 -20.10 -1.17 -7.15
N PRO A 207 -19.00 -0.44 -7.39
CA PRO A 207 -18.03 0.07 -6.41
C PRO A 207 -18.56 1.24 -5.57
N LEU A 208 -18.17 1.33 -4.30
CA LEU A 208 -18.39 2.51 -3.46
C LEU A 208 -17.38 3.59 -3.80
N LEU A 209 -17.82 4.85 -3.82
CA LEU A 209 -16.94 6.03 -3.79
C LEU A 209 -16.57 6.33 -2.35
N VAL A 210 -15.28 6.29 -2.03
CA VAL A 210 -14.77 6.47 -0.68
C VAL A 210 -13.68 7.53 -0.61
N THR A 211 -13.51 8.15 0.55
CA THR A 211 -12.37 8.99 0.87
C THR A 211 -11.63 8.42 2.08
N ARG A 212 -10.40 8.89 2.30
CA ARG A 212 -9.54 8.44 3.39
C ARG A 212 -8.82 9.66 3.98
N ASP A 213 -8.97 9.88 5.28
CA ASP A 213 -8.50 11.12 5.93
C ASP A 213 -7.06 11.02 6.44
N ASP A 214 -6.54 9.80 6.62
CA ASP A 214 -5.21 9.51 7.15
C ASP A 214 -4.13 9.41 6.05
N GLY A 215 -4.44 9.83 4.82
CA GLY A 215 -3.46 10.18 3.78
C GLY A 215 -2.47 9.09 3.37
N ALA A 216 -2.78 7.80 3.55
CA ALA A 216 -1.83 6.75 3.11
C ALA A 216 -1.72 6.78 1.60
N ARG A 217 -0.48 6.58 1.19
CA ARG A 217 -0.05 6.35 -0.16
C ARG A 217 0.57 4.98 -0.19
N TRP A 218 -0.08 4.02 -0.83
CA TRP A 218 0.37 2.63 -0.93
C TRP A 218 1.45 2.45 -1.99
N PHE A 219 1.49 3.35 -2.97
CA PHE A 219 2.27 3.26 -4.21
C PHE A 219 3.21 4.45 -4.39
N ASP A 220 3.51 5.21 -3.33
CA ASP A 220 4.45 6.32 -3.46
C ASP A 220 5.83 5.81 -3.89
N HIS A 221 6.41 6.49 -4.90
CA HIS A 221 7.67 6.09 -5.52
C HIS A 221 8.81 5.99 -4.51
N SER A 222 8.85 6.88 -3.52
CA SER A 222 9.92 6.93 -2.51
C SER A 222 9.90 5.72 -1.56
N THR A 223 8.72 5.23 -1.24
CA THR A 223 8.50 4.02 -0.45
C THR A 223 8.76 2.79 -1.28
N ARG A 224 8.29 2.74 -2.53
CA ARG A 224 8.57 1.62 -3.45
C ARG A 224 10.09 1.44 -3.65
N LEU A 225 10.81 2.52 -3.98
CA LEU A 225 12.27 2.48 -4.14
C LEU A 225 13.00 1.92 -2.90
N ARG A 226 12.49 2.22 -1.70
CA ARG A 226 13.11 1.79 -0.44
C ARG A 226 12.74 0.38 -0.03
N LEU A 227 11.47 0.03 -0.16
CA LEU A 227 10.91 -1.18 0.42
C LEU A 227 10.97 -2.37 -0.53
N THR A 228 10.85 -2.13 -1.82
CA THR A 228 10.85 -3.16 -2.87
C THR A 228 12.00 -2.95 -3.85
N GLU A 229 12.93 -2.04 -3.57
CA GLU A 229 14.05 -1.69 -4.47
C GLU A 229 13.58 -1.15 -5.81
N GLY A 230 12.39 -0.53 -5.81
CA GLY A 230 11.77 -0.01 -7.02
C GLY A 230 10.97 -1.07 -7.80
N ARG A 231 10.90 -2.32 -7.35
CA ARG A 231 10.03 -3.34 -7.98
C ARG A 231 8.56 -3.08 -7.67
N PRO A 232 7.62 -3.42 -8.58
CA PRO A 232 6.18 -3.39 -8.29
C PRO A 232 5.81 -4.20 -7.05
N TRP A 233 4.77 -3.79 -6.33
CA TRP A 233 4.28 -4.50 -5.14
C TRP A 233 3.78 -5.90 -5.48
N VAL A 234 3.19 -6.09 -6.66
CA VAL A 234 2.73 -7.42 -7.10
C VAL A 234 3.85 -8.45 -7.15
N GLU A 235 5.07 -8.05 -7.54
CA GLU A 235 6.27 -8.92 -7.51
C GLU A 235 6.64 -9.27 -6.07
N PHE A 236 6.74 -8.23 -5.23
CA PHE A 236 7.08 -8.41 -3.82
C PHE A 236 6.07 -9.31 -3.08
N ASP A 237 4.78 -9.18 -3.38
CA ASP A 237 3.73 -9.98 -2.77
C ASP A 237 3.70 -11.43 -3.26
N ALA A 238 4.05 -11.68 -4.52
CA ALA A 238 4.07 -13.02 -5.10
C ALA A 238 5.11 -13.94 -4.45
N GLU A 239 6.23 -13.38 -3.97
CA GLU A 239 7.29 -14.10 -3.25
C GLU A 239 6.83 -14.62 -1.87
N LEU A 240 5.66 -14.18 -1.38
CA LEU A 240 5.23 -14.29 0.02
C LEU A 240 4.04 -15.25 0.23
N SER A 241 4.06 -16.40 -0.43
CA SER A 241 3.08 -17.48 -0.20
C SER A 241 3.11 -17.96 1.27
N GLY A 242 1.96 -18.28 1.87
CA GLY A 242 1.89 -18.81 3.25
C GLY A 242 2.14 -17.79 4.38
N VAL A 243 2.46 -16.53 4.08
CA VAL A 243 2.65 -15.47 5.08
C VAL A 243 1.38 -15.19 5.89
N GLY A 244 0.19 -15.37 5.31
CA GLY A 244 -1.10 -15.15 6.00
C GLY A 244 -1.28 -16.02 7.25
N ALA A 245 -0.91 -17.31 7.17
CA ALA A 245 -0.98 -18.21 8.33
C ALA A 245 0.00 -17.80 9.45
N VAL A 246 1.19 -17.30 9.07
CA VAL A 246 2.18 -16.79 10.02
C VAL A 246 1.68 -15.49 10.67
N ALA A 247 1.09 -14.59 9.89
CA ALA A 247 0.47 -13.36 10.38
C ALA A 247 -0.66 -13.65 11.39
N ALA A 248 -1.55 -14.59 11.09
CA ALA A 248 -2.60 -15.01 12.01
C ALA A 248 -2.04 -15.58 13.31
N SER A 249 -1.03 -16.47 13.24
CA SER A 249 -0.38 -17.01 14.44
C SER A 249 0.34 -15.93 15.26
N LEU A 250 1.02 -14.97 14.62
CA LEU A 250 1.64 -13.85 15.32
C LEU A 250 0.62 -12.97 16.04
N ARG A 251 -0.55 -12.74 15.43
CA ARG A 251 -1.65 -12.00 16.03
C ARG A 251 -2.29 -12.76 17.19
N ASP A 252 -2.62 -14.04 16.99
CA ASP A 252 -3.46 -14.81 17.91
C ASP A 252 -2.66 -15.40 19.06
N ASP A 253 -1.41 -15.81 18.82
CA ASP A 253 -0.62 -16.60 19.77
C ASP A 253 0.55 -15.81 20.40
N VAL A 254 1.02 -14.73 19.76
CA VAL A 254 2.28 -14.06 20.14
C VAL A 254 2.07 -12.63 20.64
N LEU A 255 1.60 -11.73 19.77
CA LEU A 255 1.51 -10.29 20.06
C LEU A 255 0.14 -9.88 20.60
N GLY A 256 -0.91 -10.63 20.27
CA GLY A 256 -2.29 -10.26 20.56
C GLY A 256 -2.87 -9.32 19.49
N GLU A 257 -4.20 -9.39 19.35
CA GLU A 257 -4.95 -8.65 18.33
C GLU A 257 -4.79 -7.13 18.43
N ALA A 258 -4.82 -6.57 19.64
CA ALA A 258 -4.73 -5.13 19.85
C ALA A 258 -3.38 -4.56 19.35
N THR A 259 -2.28 -5.24 19.67
CA THR A 259 -0.92 -4.88 19.26
C THR A 259 -0.72 -5.10 17.76
N TRP A 260 -1.22 -6.21 17.23
CA TRP A 260 -1.14 -6.49 15.80
C TRP A 260 -1.86 -5.42 14.96
N LEU A 261 -3.11 -5.11 15.29
CA LEU A 261 -3.91 -4.12 14.58
C LEU A 261 -3.45 -2.68 14.81
N ALA A 262 -2.60 -2.46 15.81
CA ALA A 262 -1.96 -1.18 16.07
C ALA A 262 -0.77 -0.90 15.13
N LEU A 263 -0.09 -1.94 14.63
CA LEU A 263 0.97 -1.81 13.64
C LEU A 263 0.41 -1.35 12.29
N ASP A 264 1.28 -0.73 11.48
CA ASP A 264 0.97 -0.42 10.09
C ASP A 264 0.81 -1.73 9.27
N PRO A 265 -0.12 -1.83 8.31
CA PRO A 265 -0.30 -3.05 7.52
C PRO A 265 0.96 -3.54 6.81
N ALA A 266 1.79 -2.63 6.28
CA ALA A 266 3.08 -2.99 5.70
C ALA A 266 4.02 -3.55 6.77
N ALA A 267 4.06 -2.93 7.95
CA ALA A 267 4.88 -3.40 9.05
C ALA A 267 4.47 -4.82 9.49
N ARG A 268 3.16 -5.10 9.57
CA ARG A 268 2.63 -6.46 9.84
C ARG A 268 3.14 -7.47 8.81
N GLN A 269 3.10 -7.12 7.53
CA GLN A 269 3.57 -7.98 6.45
C GLN A 269 5.08 -8.24 6.55
N PHE A 270 5.89 -7.23 6.81
CA PHE A 270 7.33 -7.40 7.02
C PHE A 270 7.65 -8.26 8.24
N VAL A 271 6.94 -8.07 9.36
CA VAL A 271 7.11 -8.92 10.56
C VAL A 271 6.74 -10.37 10.25
N ALA A 272 5.60 -10.61 9.60
CA ALA A 272 5.16 -11.96 9.24
C ALA A 272 6.10 -12.63 8.23
N THR A 273 6.66 -11.86 7.29
CA THR A 273 7.66 -12.32 6.33
C THR A 273 8.95 -12.72 7.02
N ALA A 274 9.48 -11.86 7.91
CA ALA A 274 10.68 -12.15 8.69
C ALA A 274 10.52 -13.45 9.49
N GLU A 275 9.36 -13.60 10.16
CA GLU A 275 9.06 -14.79 10.95
C GLU A 275 8.91 -16.04 10.08
N LYS A 276 8.29 -15.93 8.89
CA LYS A 276 8.15 -17.05 7.97
C LYS A 276 9.52 -17.52 7.50
N ILE A 277 10.36 -16.62 6.99
CA ILE A 277 11.72 -16.94 6.53
C ILE A 277 12.51 -17.62 7.66
N PHE A 278 12.44 -17.08 8.87
CA PHE A 278 13.09 -17.68 10.03
C PHE A 278 12.58 -19.10 10.29
N ARG A 279 11.26 -19.33 10.29
CA ARG A 279 10.64 -20.65 10.54
C ARG A 279 11.01 -21.68 9.49
N ASP A 280 10.98 -21.31 8.21
CA ASP A 280 11.27 -22.22 7.09
C ASP A 280 12.74 -22.68 7.11
N HIS A 281 13.65 -21.77 7.43
CA HIS A 281 15.09 -22.01 7.33
C HIS A 281 15.78 -22.30 8.66
N ARG A 282 15.08 -22.31 9.81
CA ARG A 282 15.68 -22.49 11.15
C ARG A 282 16.56 -23.75 11.32
N ALA A 283 16.32 -24.77 10.51
CA ALA A 283 17.06 -26.04 10.54
C ALA A 283 18.23 -26.06 9.54
N ASP A 284 18.33 -25.07 8.67
CA ASP A 284 19.38 -24.93 7.67
C ASP A 284 20.55 -24.09 8.24
N PRO A 285 21.71 -24.71 8.53
CA PRO A 285 22.87 -23.99 9.04
C PRO A 285 23.61 -23.17 7.97
N ALA A 286 23.33 -23.40 6.68
CA ALA A 286 23.98 -22.70 5.57
C ALA A 286 23.15 -21.51 5.05
N PHE A 287 21.91 -21.37 5.52
CA PHE A 287 21.05 -20.25 5.14
C PHE A 287 21.57 -18.92 5.70
N ASP A 288 21.63 -17.90 4.85
CA ASP A 288 21.90 -16.53 5.27
C ASP A 288 20.62 -15.89 5.81
N PHE A 289 20.59 -15.58 7.10
CA PHE A 289 19.42 -15.00 7.76
C PHE A 289 19.31 -13.48 7.61
N SER A 290 20.15 -12.85 6.78
CA SER A 290 20.06 -11.43 6.44
C SER A 290 18.64 -10.97 6.07
N PRO A 291 17.85 -11.72 5.28
CA PRO A 291 16.48 -11.32 4.96
C PRO A 291 15.57 -11.17 6.18
N VAL A 292 15.79 -11.92 7.26
CA VAL A 292 15.00 -11.77 8.50
C VAL A 292 15.25 -10.40 9.11
N ILE A 293 16.52 -9.99 9.20
CA ILE A 293 16.92 -8.70 9.76
C ILE A 293 16.43 -7.55 8.89
N VAL A 294 16.58 -7.67 7.57
CA VAL A 294 16.11 -6.67 6.60
C VAL A 294 14.61 -6.46 6.72
N ASN A 295 13.81 -7.52 6.82
CA ASN A 295 12.37 -7.40 6.96
C ASN A 295 11.98 -6.77 8.32
N LEU A 296 12.60 -7.17 9.44
CA LEU A 296 12.36 -6.52 10.73
C LEU A 296 12.71 -5.03 10.70
N ALA A 297 13.83 -4.66 10.08
CA ALA A 297 14.22 -3.27 9.87
C ALA A 297 13.17 -2.49 9.06
N LYS A 298 12.70 -3.05 7.93
CA LYS A 298 11.65 -2.44 7.09
C LYS A 298 10.35 -2.23 7.88
N ALA A 299 9.98 -3.14 8.77
CA ALA A 299 8.79 -2.97 9.62
C ALA A 299 8.87 -1.71 10.49
N TYR A 300 10.04 -1.43 11.08
CA TYR A 300 10.28 -0.20 11.83
C TYR A 300 10.27 1.03 10.93
N GLU A 301 10.94 0.98 9.78
CA GLU A 301 11.01 2.12 8.85
C GLU A 301 9.61 2.59 8.43
N VAL A 302 8.72 1.65 8.07
CA VAL A 302 7.37 2.01 7.63
C VAL A 302 6.50 2.50 8.78
N HIS A 303 6.50 1.78 9.91
CA HIS A 303 5.65 2.16 11.03
C HIS A 303 6.03 3.53 11.61
N LEU A 304 7.34 3.76 11.78
CA LEU A 304 7.84 5.06 12.24
C LEU A 304 7.67 6.14 11.17
N GLY A 305 7.86 5.80 9.89
CA GLY A 305 7.59 6.72 8.77
C GLY A 305 6.18 7.29 8.81
N LEU A 306 5.17 6.43 9.00
CA LEU A 306 3.78 6.86 9.15
C LEU A 306 3.57 7.76 10.39
N ALA A 307 4.04 7.31 11.55
CA ALA A 307 3.84 8.04 12.81
C ALA A 307 4.51 9.42 12.80
N PHE A 308 5.76 9.50 12.31
CA PHE A 308 6.51 10.75 12.24
C PHE A 308 6.09 11.63 11.06
N GLY A 309 5.77 11.06 9.90
CA GLY A 309 5.31 11.81 8.73
C GLY A 309 4.06 12.66 9.03
N ALA A 310 3.15 12.12 9.84
CA ALA A 310 1.95 12.82 10.28
C ALA A 310 2.22 14.06 11.17
N VAL A 311 3.39 14.15 11.81
CA VAL A 311 3.72 15.26 12.75
C VAL A 311 4.99 16.03 12.40
N ALA A 312 5.76 15.58 11.40
CA ALA A 312 7.04 16.19 11.03
C ALA A 312 6.91 17.66 10.62
N HIS A 313 5.77 18.06 10.04
CA HIS A 313 5.47 19.45 9.70
C HIS A 313 5.35 20.37 10.94
N ARG A 314 5.14 19.80 12.13
CA ARG A 314 5.06 20.53 13.41
C ARG A 314 6.42 20.74 14.06
N PHE A 315 7.46 20.08 13.56
CA PHE A 315 8.81 20.17 14.09
C PHE A 315 9.52 21.38 13.48
N SER A 316 10.35 22.06 14.28
CA SER A 316 11.17 23.15 13.73
C SER A 316 12.18 22.57 12.73
N PRO A 317 12.64 23.37 11.74
CA PRO A 317 13.71 22.95 10.84
C PRO A 317 14.99 22.50 11.57
N SER A 318 15.29 23.07 12.74
CA SER A 318 16.43 22.64 13.57
C SER A 318 16.22 21.26 14.20
N ALA A 319 15.00 20.96 14.68
CA ALA A 319 14.67 19.66 15.26
C ALA A 319 14.70 18.52 14.23
N ARG A 320 14.47 18.82 12.96
CA ARG A 320 14.43 17.81 11.89
C ARG A 320 15.81 17.45 11.33
N ARG A 321 16.83 18.27 11.59
CA ARG A 321 18.17 18.11 11.00
C ARG A 321 19.11 17.36 11.94
N VAL A 322 19.87 16.43 11.37
CA VAL A 322 20.97 15.73 12.04
C VAL A 322 22.19 15.74 11.13
N ASN A 323 23.39 15.80 11.72
CA ASN A 323 24.62 15.71 10.95
C ASN A 323 24.94 14.23 10.66
N MET A 324 24.92 13.86 9.38
CA MET A 324 25.33 12.54 8.87
C MET A 324 26.61 12.73 8.07
N ASP A 325 27.73 12.18 8.56
CA ASP A 325 29.04 12.21 7.89
C ASP A 325 29.46 13.61 7.39
N GLY A 326 29.22 14.63 8.23
CA GLY A 326 29.57 16.03 7.93
C GLY A 326 28.51 16.78 7.11
N ARG A 327 27.39 16.15 6.74
CA ARG A 327 26.29 16.79 6.00
C ARG A 327 25.04 16.92 6.88
N PRO A 328 24.41 18.11 6.95
CA PRO A 328 23.11 18.24 7.60
C PRO A 328 22.04 17.56 6.73
N VAL A 329 21.41 16.53 7.27
CA VAL A 329 20.32 15.77 6.63
C VAL A 329 19.04 16.04 7.41
N ASP A 330 17.96 16.35 6.71
CA ASP A 330 16.63 16.37 7.29
C ASP A 330 16.08 14.94 7.36
N VAL A 331 15.88 14.44 8.58
CA VAL A 331 15.50 13.04 8.85
C VAL A 331 14.11 12.72 8.29
N PHE A 332 13.26 13.73 8.09
CA PHE A 332 11.87 13.58 7.67
C PHE A 332 11.61 14.17 6.27
N GLU A 333 12.65 14.54 5.52
CA GLU A 333 12.51 14.98 4.12
C GLU A 333 11.90 13.88 3.24
N ARG A 334 12.12 12.61 3.62
CA ARG A 334 11.52 11.43 2.97
C ARG A 334 10.39 10.88 3.86
N GLN A 335 9.34 10.33 3.25
CA GLN A 335 8.15 9.82 3.95
C GLN A 335 8.47 8.79 5.04
N ALA A 336 9.55 8.02 4.88
CA ALA A 336 10.15 7.24 5.95
C ALA A 336 11.57 7.75 6.29
N PRO A 337 11.98 7.80 7.56
CA PRO A 337 13.35 8.11 7.94
C PRO A 337 14.25 6.86 7.82
N SER A 338 15.56 7.03 7.60
CA SER A 338 16.48 5.89 7.73
C SER A 338 16.68 5.53 9.19
N LEU A 339 16.76 4.23 9.53
CA LEU A 339 16.91 3.79 10.93
C LEU A 339 18.13 4.43 11.60
N GLY A 340 19.27 4.48 10.89
CA GLY A 340 20.50 5.09 11.39
C GLY A 340 20.35 6.60 11.65
N ALA A 341 19.78 7.37 10.72
CA ALA A 341 19.61 8.81 10.89
C ALA A 341 18.59 9.13 11.99
N LEU A 342 17.47 8.41 12.05
CA LEU A 342 16.48 8.59 13.10
C LEU A 342 17.02 8.20 14.48
N GLY A 343 17.72 7.07 14.58
CA GLY A 343 18.35 6.62 15.82
C GLY A 343 19.38 7.64 16.33
N LYS A 344 20.21 8.19 15.43
CA LYS A 344 21.15 9.25 15.77
C LYS A 344 20.44 10.53 16.21
N ALA A 345 19.46 10.99 15.44
CA ALA A 345 18.72 12.22 15.73
C ALA A 345 17.97 12.15 17.07
N LEU A 346 17.28 11.04 17.35
CA LEU A 346 16.61 10.84 18.64
C LEU A 346 17.59 10.71 19.81
N GLY A 347 18.82 10.26 19.56
CA GLY A 347 19.86 10.17 20.58
C GLY A 347 20.54 11.51 20.90
N GLU A 348 20.77 12.35 19.88
CA GLU A 348 21.64 13.54 19.98
C GLU A 348 20.88 14.87 19.95
N ASN A 349 19.70 14.95 19.31
CA ASN A 349 18.98 16.19 19.08
C ASN A 349 17.91 16.44 20.18
N LEU A 350 18.23 17.32 21.13
CA LEU A 350 17.32 17.68 22.23
C LEU A 350 16.02 18.34 21.75
N ASP A 351 16.08 19.16 20.70
CA ASP A 351 14.88 19.81 20.14
C ASP A 351 13.92 18.77 19.55
N LEU A 352 14.46 17.76 18.86
CA LEU A 352 13.67 16.65 18.34
C LEU A 352 13.01 15.88 19.48
N ARG A 353 13.75 15.51 20.52
CA ARG A 353 13.19 14.79 21.68
C ARG A 353 12.07 15.58 22.33
N ALA A 354 12.25 16.89 22.52
CA ALA A 354 11.22 17.77 23.06
C ALA A 354 9.98 17.89 22.15
N ALA A 355 10.15 17.86 20.82
CA ALA A 355 9.04 17.82 19.88
C ALA A 355 8.30 16.47 19.91
N VAL A 356 9.04 15.37 19.96
CA VAL A 356 8.49 14.00 20.07
C VAL A 356 7.67 13.84 21.35
N SER A 357 8.17 14.31 22.49
CA SER A 357 7.43 14.30 23.76
C SER A 357 6.09 15.01 23.72
N ARG A 358 5.89 15.96 22.79
CA ARG A 358 4.64 16.71 22.64
C ARG A 358 3.67 16.11 21.61
N HIS A 359 4.19 15.41 20.60
CA HIS A 359 3.41 15.07 19.41
C HIS A 359 3.34 13.58 19.09
N VAL A 360 4.04 12.73 19.84
CA VAL A 360 4.11 11.29 19.57
C VAL A 360 3.71 10.51 20.82
N ALA A 361 2.82 9.54 20.66
CA ALA A 361 2.46 8.59 21.71
C ALA A 361 3.63 7.66 22.03
N ASN A 362 3.70 7.18 23.27
CA ASN A 362 4.84 6.40 23.78
C ASN A 362 6.19 7.14 23.70
N ALA A 363 6.18 8.47 23.83
CA ALA A 363 7.37 9.30 23.64
C ALA A 363 8.54 8.95 24.57
N ALA A 364 8.27 8.48 25.78
CA ALA A 364 9.30 8.04 26.71
C ALA A 364 10.14 6.93 26.06
N TRP A 365 9.51 5.84 25.62
CA TRP A 365 10.19 4.75 24.93
C TRP A 365 10.88 5.21 23.64
N VAL A 366 10.20 6.04 22.84
CA VAL A 366 10.76 6.59 21.58
C VAL A 366 12.04 7.39 21.81
N THR A 367 12.15 8.10 22.93
CA THR A 367 13.30 8.98 23.21
C THR A 367 14.37 8.34 24.09
N THR A 368 14.12 7.16 24.67
CA THR A 368 15.09 6.46 25.54
C THR A 368 15.52 5.11 24.98
N SER A 369 14.56 4.25 24.63
CA SER A 369 14.78 2.85 24.27
C SER A 369 14.89 2.63 22.77
N LEU A 370 14.15 3.40 21.96
CA LEU A 370 14.17 3.25 20.50
C LEU A 370 15.54 3.57 19.86
N PRO A 371 16.30 4.62 20.26
CA PRO A 371 17.57 4.95 19.61
C PRO A 371 18.59 3.80 19.55
N PRO A 372 18.89 3.06 20.65
CA PRO A 372 19.78 1.91 20.57
C PRO A 372 19.20 0.74 19.76
N ILE A 373 17.88 0.54 19.75
CA ILE A 373 17.22 -0.50 18.92
C ILE A 373 17.41 -0.19 17.43
N LEU A 374 17.17 1.06 17.02
CA LEU A 374 17.36 1.49 15.64
C LEU A 374 18.82 1.36 15.19
N ARG A 375 19.76 1.69 16.08
CA ARG A 375 21.19 1.50 15.82
C ARG A 375 21.50 0.03 15.62
N GLN A 376 21.04 -0.84 16.51
CA GLN A 376 21.27 -2.29 16.42
C GLN A 376 20.71 -2.88 15.12
N LEU A 377 19.49 -2.50 14.73
CA LEU A 377 18.88 -2.95 13.47
C LEU A 377 19.65 -2.41 12.24
N SER A 378 20.06 -1.13 12.28
CA SER A 378 20.84 -0.52 11.20
C SER A 378 22.23 -1.15 11.07
N GLU A 379 22.89 -1.43 12.20
CA GLU A 379 24.19 -2.10 12.24
C GLU A 379 24.05 -3.54 11.80
N ALA A 380 23.04 -4.29 12.22
CA ALA A 380 22.83 -5.67 11.77
C ALA A 380 22.48 -5.77 10.27
N ARG A 381 21.89 -4.72 9.69
CA ARG A 381 21.61 -4.63 8.25
C ARG A 381 22.87 -4.36 7.41
N ASN A 382 23.90 -3.71 7.96
CA ASN A 382 25.09 -3.32 7.19
C ASN A 382 26.05 -4.49 6.80
N PRO A 383 26.30 -5.50 7.65
CA PRO A 383 27.04 -6.71 7.29
C PRO A 383 26.35 -7.53 6.21
N ALA A 384 25.01 -7.59 6.25
CA ALA A 384 24.17 -8.21 5.23
C ALA A 384 24.32 -7.57 3.84
N ALA A 385 24.82 -6.33 3.76
CA ALA A 385 25.08 -5.65 2.51
C ALA A 385 26.54 -5.77 2.01
N HIS A 386 27.49 -6.21 2.86
CA HIS A 386 28.91 -5.98 2.55
C HIS A 386 29.94 -7.11 2.72
N SER A 387 29.73 -8.23 3.44
CA SER A 387 30.71 -9.35 3.31
C SER A 387 30.50 -10.67 4.07
N GLU A 388 29.62 -10.78 5.08
CA GLU A 388 29.46 -12.06 5.84
C GLU A 388 27.97 -12.42 6.01
N PRO A 389 27.59 -13.71 5.83
CA PRO A 389 26.22 -14.15 6.01
C PRO A 389 25.80 -14.04 7.48
N VAL A 390 24.58 -13.56 7.72
CA VAL A 390 24.03 -13.44 9.07
C VAL A 390 23.65 -14.83 9.57
N THR A 391 24.18 -15.19 10.75
CA THR A 391 23.92 -16.51 11.32
C THR A 391 22.51 -16.62 11.88
N ARG A 392 22.02 -17.86 11.99
CA ARG A 392 20.76 -18.17 12.69
C ARG A 392 20.73 -17.60 14.09
N GLU A 393 21.85 -17.63 14.81
CA GLU A 393 21.89 -17.19 16.20
C GLU A 393 21.73 -15.68 16.32
N ASP A 394 22.38 -14.92 15.44
CA ASP A 394 22.26 -13.47 15.40
C ASP A 394 20.83 -13.05 15.04
N ALA A 395 20.25 -13.70 14.04
CA ALA A 395 18.86 -13.49 13.65
C ALA A 395 17.88 -13.87 14.76
N ARG A 396 18.10 -15.00 15.44
CA ARG A 396 17.27 -15.45 16.57
C ARG A 396 17.26 -14.44 17.70
N ARG A 397 18.42 -13.94 18.13
CA ARG A 397 18.51 -12.96 19.22
C ARG A 397 17.70 -11.70 18.92
N LEU A 398 17.81 -11.18 17.69
CA LEU A 398 17.04 -10.00 17.27
C LEU A 398 15.54 -10.32 17.20
N ARG A 399 15.17 -11.43 16.54
CA ARG A 399 13.78 -11.88 16.39
C ARG A 399 13.10 -12.11 17.75
N ASP A 400 13.79 -12.75 18.69
CA ASP A 400 13.25 -13.05 20.02
C ASP A 400 12.99 -11.77 20.82
N ALA A 401 13.86 -10.76 20.71
CA ALA A 401 13.62 -9.45 21.32
C ALA A 401 12.42 -8.72 20.69
N GLN A 402 12.24 -8.83 19.36
CA GLN A 402 11.09 -8.23 18.67
C GLN A 402 9.77 -8.84 19.13
N LEU A 403 9.73 -10.17 19.23
CA LEU A 403 8.53 -10.94 19.52
C LEU A 403 8.29 -11.20 21.01
N GLY A 404 9.21 -10.80 21.88
CA GLY A 404 9.08 -10.98 23.33
C GLY A 404 9.30 -12.43 23.79
N VAL A 405 10.12 -13.20 23.07
CA VAL A 405 10.50 -14.53 23.54
C VAL A 405 11.49 -14.38 24.69
N GLY A 406 11.03 -14.72 25.90
CA GLY A 406 11.82 -14.60 27.13
C GLY A 406 12.01 -13.16 27.65
N SER A 407 11.33 -12.17 27.07
CA SER A 407 11.40 -10.75 27.47
C SER A 407 10.15 -9.98 27.02
N ALA A 408 10.07 -8.68 27.31
CA ALA A 408 9.00 -7.84 26.78
C ALA A 408 9.18 -7.63 25.26
N ALA A 409 8.10 -7.75 24.48
CA ALA A 409 8.14 -7.62 23.02
C ALA A 409 8.37 -6.17 22.59
N MET A 410 9.45 -5.91 21.84
CA MET A 410 9.70 -4.56 21.28
C MET A 410 8.62 -4.13 20.28
N LEU A 411 8.00 -5.07 19.57
CA LEU A 411 6.88 -4.75 18.66
C LEU A 411 5.64 -4.25 19.40
N ASP A 412 5.45 -4.61 20.68
CA ASP A 412 4.36 -4.06 21.49
C ASP A 412 4.58 -2.57 21.79
N GLU A 413 5.83 -2.20 22.07
CA GLU A 413 6.20 -0.80 22.28
C GLU A 413 6.14 0.01 20.98
N LEU A 414 6.59 -0.58 19.87
CA LEU A 414 6.51 0.01 18.54
C LEU A 414 5.05 0.31 18.16
N ALA A 415 4.13 -0.63 18.37
CA ALA A 415 2.70 -0.48 18.07
C ALA A 415 2.00 0.67 18.83
N ARG A 416 2.58 1.10 19.96
CA ARG A 416 2.09 2.24 20.76
C ARG A 416 2.56 3.59 20.22
N VAL A 417 3.51 3.60 19.27
CA VAL A 417 4.04 4.82 18.65
C VAL A 417 3.08 5.34 17.59
N ARG A 418 2.45 6.48 17.85
CA ARG A 418 1.48 7.11 16.94
C ARG A 418 1.56 8.62 17.02
N ALA A 419 1.16 9.31 15.96
CA ALA A 419 0.93 10.74 16.02
C ALA A 419 -0.19 11.07 17.01
N LEU A 420 0.05 12.02 17.90
CA LEU A 420 -0.99 12.62 18.73
C LEU A 420 -1.73 13.65 17.86
N THR A 421 -2.97 13.34 17.50
CA THR A 421 -3.89 14.32 16.91
C THR A 421 -4.21 15.33 17.99
N GLY A 422 -3.76 16.57 17.77
CA GLY A 422 -4.06 17.71 18.62
C GLY A 422 -5.35 18.38 18.18
#